data_AF-A0A2G9T6V3-F1
#
_entry.id   AF-A0A2G9T6V3-F1
#
_cell.length_a   1.000
_cell.length_b   1.000
_cell.length_c   1.000
_cell.angle_alpha   90.00
_cell.angle_beta   90.00
_cell.angle_gamma   90.00
#
_symmetry.space_group_name_H-M   'P 1'
#
loop_
_entity.id
_entity.type
_entity.pdbx_description
1 polymer ?
#
loop_
_entity_poly.entity_id
_entity_poly.type
_entity_poly.pdbx_seq_one_letter_code
_entity_poly.pdbx_strand_id
1 'polypeptide(L)' 'VDFFNRINLMYGTISDACTKESCPTMSGGSKYEYLWQDGAEYKKPTRLSAPDYMVLLMDWIELRINDEAIFPTST' A
#
# COMPACT_ATOMS: atom_id res chain seq x y z
N VAL A 1 3.30 -0.89 14.42
CA VAL A 1 4.57 -0.55 13.74
C VAL A 1 5.30 -1.80 13.24
N ASP A 2 5.55 -2.83 14.06
CA ASP A 2 6.34 -4.01 13.68
C ASP A 2 5.89 -4.75 12.41
N PHE A 3 4.58 -4.94 12.21
CA PHE A 3 4.07 -5.58 10.99
C PHE A 3 4.35 -4.76 9.73
N PHE A 4 4.20 -3.44 9.79
CA PHE A 4 4.51 -2.53 8.68
C PHE A 4 5.98 -2.63 8.28
N ASN A 5 6.89 -2.61 9.27
CA ASN A 5 8.33 -2.73 9.02
C ASN A 5 8.70 -4.06 8.35
N ARG A 6 8.05 -5.17 8.75
CA ARG A 6 8.27 -6.48 8.13
C ARG A 6 7.75 -6.54 6.69
N ILE A 7 6.59 -5.95 6.43
CA ILE A 7 6.02 -5.90 5.08
C ILE A 7 6.87 -5.01 4.17
N ASN A 8 7.35 -3.86 4.66
CA ASN A 8 8.30 -3.00 3.93
C ASN A 8 9.54 -3.77 3.51
N LEU A 9 10.15 -4.52 4.45
CA LEU A 9 11.33 -5.31 4.16
C LEU A 9 11.05 -6.41 3.12
N MET A 10 9.93 -7.11 3.24
CA MET A 10 9.53 -8.14 2.28
C MET A 10 9.23 -7.56 0.90
N TYR A 11 8.58 -6.40 0.83
CA TYR A 11 8.30 -5.75 -0.46
C TYR A 11 9.58 -5.26 -1.13
N GLY A 12 10.54 -4.74 -0.37
CA GLY A 12 11.83 -4.29 -0.89
C GLY A 12 12.68 -5.39 -1.54
N THR A 13 12.44 -6.67 -1.26
CA THR A 13 13.15 -7.77 -1.95
C THR A 13 12.53 -8.17 -3.28
N ILE A 14 11.28 -7.77 -3.54
CA ILE A 14 10.54 -8.15 -4.76
C ILE A 14 10.18 -6.96 -5.64
N SER A 15 10.40 -5.73 -5.17
CA SER A 15 10.03 -4.48 -5.87
C SER A 15 10.60 -4.41 -7.29
N ASP A 16 11.83 -4.90 -7.48
CA ASP A 16 12.49 -4.87 -8.78
C ASP A 16 11.85 -5.84 -9.80
N ALA A 17 11.18 -6.88 -9.31
CA ALA A 17 10.49 -7.86 -10.15
C ALA A 17 9.03 -7.50 -10.41
N CYS A 18 8.41 -6.68 -9.54
CA CYS A 18 7.01 -6.28 -9.66
C CYS A 18 6.90 -4.91 -10.32
N THR A 19 6.92 -4.90 -11.65
CA THR A 19 6.79 -3.72 -12.50
C THR A 19 5.34 -3.54 -12.95
N LYS A 20 5.03 -2.45 -13.66
CA LYS A 20 3.69 -2.23 -14.22
C LYS A 20 3.34 -3.28 -15.29
N GLU A 21 4.34 -3.86 -15.94
CA GLU A 21 4.18 -4.87 -16.97
C GLU A 21 4.02 -6.27 -16.36
N SER A 22 4.81 -6.63 -15.34
CA SER A 22 4.71 -7.93 -14.68
C SER A 22 3.52 -8.01 -13.71
N CYS A 23 3.16 -6.89 -13.08
CA CYS A 23 2.09 -6.76 -12.10
C CYS A 23 1.10 -5.63 -12.49
N PRO A 24 0.36 -5.73 -13.61
CA PRO A 24 -0.47 -4.63 -14.13
C PRO A 24 -1.69 -4.30 -13.27
N THR A 25 -2.06 -5.18 -12.35
CA THR A 25 -3.17 -5.00 -11.41
C THR A 25 -2.78 -5.49 -10.02
N MET A 26 -3.14 -4.75 -8.98
CA MET A 26 -3.00 -5.22 -7.60
C MET A 26 -3.97 -6.38 -7.34
N SER A 27 -3.44 -7.60 -7.16
CA SER A 27 -4.26 -8.81 -7.09
C SER A 27 -3.77 -9.82 -6.06
N GLY A 28 -4.70 -10.61 -5.53
CA GLY A 28 -4.47 -11.71 -4.61
C GLY A 28 -4.66 -13.06 -5.30
N GLY A 29 -3.80 -13.36 -6.27
CA GLY A 29 -4.01 -14.44 -7.23
C GLY A 29 -5.11 -14.12 -8.25
N SER A 30 -5.58 -15.13 -8.98
CA SER A 30 -6.53 -14.93 -10.10
C SER A 30 -7.96 -14.55 -9.67
N LYS A 31 -8.28 -14.69 -8.38
CA LYS A 31 -9.66 -14.56 -7.87
C LYS A 31 -9.98 -13.18 -7.32
N TYR A 32 -8.98 -12.42 -6.88
CA TYR A 32 -9.19 -11.17 -6.17
C TYR A 32 -8.36 -10.05 -6.79
N GLU A 33 -9.03 -8.93 -7.06
CA GLU A 33 -8.43 -7.67 -7.48
C GLU A 33 -8.72 -6.63 -6.39
N TYR A 34 -7.69 -5.87 -6.00
CA TYR A 34 -7.78 -4.84 -4.99
C TYR A 34 -7.78 -3.47 -5.66
N LEU A 35 -8.78 -2.65 -5.34
CA LEU A 35 -8.93 -1.30 -5.88
C LEU A 35 -8.57 -0.28 -4.82
N TRP A 36 -7.86 0.77 -5.20
CA TRP A 36 -7.46 1.84 -4.29
C TRP A 36 -8.54 2.91 -4.18
N GLN A 37 -8.72 3.45 -2.99
CA GLN A 37 -9.57 4.62 -2.73
C GLN A 37 -9.08 5.30 -1.43
N ASP A 38 -8.72 6.57 -1.52
CA ASP A 38 -8.25 7.38 -0.37
C ASP A 38 -9.19 8.54 -0.02
N GLY A 39 -10.22 8.79 -0.85
CA GLY A 39 -11.16 9.88 -0.64
C GLY A 39 -10.59 11.28 -0.95
N ALA A 40 -9.32 11.38 -1.36
CA ALA A 40 -8.66 12.62 -1.75
C ALA A 40 -8.48 12.64 -3.28
N GLU A 41 -7.38 12.08 -3.78
CA GLU A 41 -7.07 11.98 -5.21
C GLU A 41 -7.90 10.88 -5.87
N TYR A 42 -8.03 9.73 -5.20
CA TYR A 42 -8.79 8.57 -5.66
C TYR A 42 -10.15 8.51 -4.95
N LYS A 43 -11.10 9.30 -5.45
CA LYS A 43 -12.47 9.44 -4.88
C LYS A 43 -13.38 8.23 -5.10
N LYS A 44 -13.02 7.33 -6.02
CA LYS A 44 -13.75 6.09 -6.32
C LYS A 44 -12.76 4.93 -6.37
N PRO A 45 -13.21 3.68 -6.13
CA PRO A 45 -12.35 2.50 -6.26
C PRO A 45 -11.71 2.48 -7.65
N THR A 46 -10.38 2.59 -7.68
CA THR A 46 -9.59 2.76 -8.90
C THR A 46 -8.61 1.60 -9.05
N ARG A 47 -8.55 1.04 -10.26
CA ARG A 47 -7.57 0.00 -10.61
C ARG A 47 -6.20 0.64 -10.71
N LEU A 48 -5.23 0.02 -10.06
CA LEU A 48 -3.83 0.42 -10.12
C LEU A 48 -2.97 -0.81 -10.36
N SER A 49 -1.79 -0.59 -10.95
CA SER A 49 -0.74 -1.59 -10.96
C SER A 49 -0.34 -1.93 -9.52
N ALA A 50 0.14 -3.15 -9.29
CA ALA A 50 0.59 -3.54 -7.95
C ALA A 50 1.68 -2.60 -7.40
N PRO A 51 2.72 -2.17 -8.16
CA PRO A 51 3.70 -1.25 -7.62
C PRO A 51 3.13 0.12 -7.28
N ASP A 52 2.23 0.68 -8.11
CA ASP A 52 1.60 1.97 -7.79
C ASP A 52 0.71 1.87 -6.55
N TYR A 53 -0.06 0.78 -6.42
CA TYR A 53 -0.88 0.52 -5.24
C TYR A 53 -0.03 0.43 -3.97
N MET A 54 1.10 -0.28 -4.04
CA MET A 54 1.98 -0.46 -2.88
C MET A 54 2.62 0.85 -2.42
N VAL A 55 3.00 1.75 -3.33
CA VAL A 55 3.49 3.09 -2.97
C VAL A 55 2.42 3.85 -2.18
N LEU A 56 1.21 3.97 -2.72
CA LEU A 56 0.11 4.67 -2.06
C LEU A 56 -0.26 4.03 -0.71
N LEU A 57 -0.23 2.71 -0.62
CA LEU A 57 -0.51 1.98 0.61
C LEU A 57 0.54 2.28 1.69
N MET A 58 1.82 2.25 1.36
CA MET A 58 2.88 2.51 2.33
C MET A 58 2.85 3.95 2.83
N ASP A 59 2.66 4.91 1.93
CA ASP A 59 2.50 6.33 2.28
C ASP A 59 1.28 6.55 3.18
N TRP A 60 0.15 5.91 2.86
CA TRP A 60 -1.06 5.98 3.67
C TRP A 60 -0.86 5.40 5.07
N ILE A 61 -0.17 4.27 5.19
CA ILE A 61 0.14 3.66 6.50
C ILE A 61 1.06 4.57 7.30
N GLU A 62 2.10 5.14 6.68
CA GLU A 62 3.05 6.03 7.35
C GLU A 62 2.35 7.26 7.93
N LEU A 63 1.51 7.93 7.14
CA LEU A 63 0.69 9.05 7.62
C LEU A 63 -0.18 8.67 8.82
N ARG A 64 -0.75 7.47 8.82
CA ARG A 64 -1.63 6.99 9.89
C ARG A 64 -0.86 6.62 11.16
N ILE A 65 0.31 6.01 11.03
CA ILE A 65 1.16 5.63 12.17
C ILE A 65 1.73 6.88 12.86
N ASN A 66 2.04 7.93 12.11
CA ASN A 66 2.58 9.17 12.62
C ASN A 66 1.50 10.15 13.16
N ASP A 67 0.21 9.82 13.02
CA ASP A 67 -0.88 10.64 13.53
C ASP A 67 -1.11 10.34 15.03
N GLU A 68 -0.72 11.29 15.88
CA GLU A 68 -0.85 11.20 17.34
C GLU A 68 -2.31 11.11 17.83
N ALA A 69 -3.29 11.55 17.02
CA ALA A 69 -4.70 11.38 17.36
C ALA A 69 -5.15 9.92 17.24
N ILE A 70 -4.45 9.11 16.44
CA ILE A 70 -4.72 7.68 16.22
C ILE A 70 -3.80 6.83 17.09
N PHE A 71 -2.52 7.16 17.12
CA PHE A 71 -1.49 6.48 17.90
C PHE A 71 -0.78 7.50 18.82
N PRO A 72 -1.36 7.80 20.00
CA PRO A 72 -0.76 8.71 20.96
C PRO A 72 0.63 8.22 21.39
N THR A 73 1.62 9.10 21.30
CA THR A 73 3.03 8.82 21.62
C THR A 73 3.41 9.29 23.03
N SER A 74 2.63 10.23 23.58
CA SER A 74 2.82 10.79 24.91
C SER A 74 1.91 10.06 25.91
N THR A 75 2.49 9.47 26.95
CA THR A 75 1.77 8.97 28.14
C THR A 75 1.90 9.97 29.27
#